data_AF-A0A7C7A872-F1
#
_entry.id   AF-A0A7C7A872-F1
#
_cell.length_a   1.000
_cell.length_b   1.000
_cell.length_c   1.000
_cell.angle_alpha   90.00
_cell.angle_beta   90.00
_cell.angle_gamma   90.00
#
_symmetry.space_group_name_H-M   'P 1'
#
loop_
_entity.id
_entity.type
_entity.pdbx_description
1 polymer ?
#
loop_
_entity_poly.entity_id
_entity_poly.type
_entity_poly.pdbx_seq_one_letter_code
_entity_poly.pdbx_strand_id
1 'polypeptide(L)'
;MCGITGWVNFDMDLSLQNEVIEKMTDTLKKRGPDGSGIWLSKHCALGHRRLIVIDPEGGSQPMIKKYGEKNFVIIHNGELYNMDELKNELISLGYTFNTRSDTEIILTSYIEWGPLCVK
;
A
#
# COMPACT_ATOMS: atom_id res chain seq x y z
N MET A 1 -13.10 5.14 7.11
CA MET A 1 -12.53 4.00 6.37
C MET A 1 -11.77 4.57 5.19
N CYS A 2 -10.54 4.14 4.92
CA CYS A 2 -9.72 4.66 3.82
C CYS A 2 -10.38 4.46 2.44
N GLY A 3 -9.80 5.08 1.41
CA GLY A 3 -10.17 4.91 0.01
C GLY A 3 -8.95 4.53 -0.83
N ILE A 4 -9.14 3.63 -1.77
CA ILE A 4 -8.11 3.23 -2.74
C ILE A 4 -8.62 3.42 -4.16
N THR A 5 -7.71 3.79 -5.05
CA THR A 5 -7.93 3.83 -6.50
C THR A 5 -6.64 3.41 -7.21
N GLY A 6 -6.76 2.83 -8.41
CA GLY A 6 -5.61 2.37 -9.15
C GLY A 6 -5.90 2.21 -10.63
N TRP A 7 -4.87 2.31 -11.44
CA TRP A 7 -4.90 2.16 -12.88
C TRP A 7 -3.67 1.37 -13.33
N VAL A 8 -3.89 0.23 -14.00
CA VAL A 8 -2.84 -0.58 -14.62
C VAL A 8 -3.03 -0.56 -16.13
N ASN A 9 -1.97 -0.27 -16.88
CA ASN A 9 -1.99 -0.24 -18.34
C ASN A 9 -0.60 -0.62 -18.90
N PHE A 10 -0.55 -1.55 -19.85
CA PHE A 10 0.69 -1.99 -20.48
C PHE A 10 1.00 -1.28 -21.80
N ASP A 11 -0.01 -0.66 -22.42
CA ASP A 11 0.10 0.00 -23.72
C ASP A 11 0.38 1.51 -23.61
N MET A 12 0.11 2.10 -22.44
CA MET A 12 0.30 3.52 -22.16
C MET A 12 1.30 3.73 -21.02
N ASP A 13 2.13 4.76 -21.13
CA ASP A 13 2.98 5.22 -20.04
C ASP A 13 2.16 6.04 -19.02
N LEU A 14 1.93 5.46 -17.85
CA LEU A 14 1.18 6.08 -16.76
C LEU A 14 2.01 7.04 -15.91
N SER A 15 3.33 7.10 -16.08
CA SER A 15 4.20 7.99 -15.27
C SER A 15 3.89 9.47 -15.44
N LEU A 16 3.19 9.84 -16.52
CA LEU A 16 2.78 11.20 -16.84
C LEU A 16 1.32 11.51 -16.45
N GLN A 17 0.59 10.55 -15.86
CA GLN A 17 -0.86 10.65 -15.64
C GLN A 17 -1.22 11.16 -14.24
N ASN A 18 -0.41 12.06 -13.68
CA ASN A 18 -0.58 12.61 -12.32
C ASN A 18 -1.97 13.24 -12.12
N GLU A 19 -2.43 14.05 -13.07
CA GLU A 19 -3.71 14.76 -12.96
C GLU A 19 -4.90 13.78 -12.92
N VAL A 20 -4.83 12.69 -13.68
CA VAL A 20 -5.91 11.70 -13.73
C VAL A 20 -5.99 10.94 -12.40
N ILE A 21 -4.86 10.45 -11.90
CA ILE A 21 -4.85 9.69 -10.64
C ILE A 21 -5.20 10.59 -9.45
N GLU A 22 -4.80 11.87 -9.47
CA GLU A 22 -5.17 12.85 -8.46
C GLU A 22 -6.69 13.08 -8.44
N LYS A 23 -7.33 13.33 -9.59
CA LYS A 23 -8.79 13.46 -9.69
C LYS A 23 -9.52 12.21 -9.21
N MET A 24 -9.03 11.02 -9.58
CA MET A 24 -9.59 9.75 -9.08
C MET A 24 -9.47 9.66 -7.55
N THR A 25 -8.32 10.03 -6.99
CA THR A 25 -8.06 10.01 -5.54
C THR A 25 -8.91 11.03 -4.79
N ASP A 26 -9.18 12.19 -5.38
CA ASP A 26 -10.00 13.27 -4.80
C ASP A 26 -11.47 12.89 -4.67
N THR A 27 -12.00 12.06 -5.59
CA THR A 27 -13.37 11.56 -5.48
C THR A 27 -13.60 10.76 -4.19
N LEU A 28 -12.52 10.22 -3.60
CA LEU A 28 -12.54 9.41 -2.39
C LEU A 28 -12.25 10.23 -1.11
N LYS A 29 -12.12 11.55 -1.18
CA LYS A 29 -11.75 12.41 -0.03
C LYS A 29 -12.65 12.22 1.20
N LYS A 30 -13.95 11.96 1.02
CA LYS A 30 -14.88 11.71 2.13
C LYS A 30 -14.58 10.43 2.92
N ARG A 31 -13.88 9.47 2.31
CA ARG A 31 -13.48 8.22 2.95
C ARG A 31 -12.26 8.44 3.86
N GLY A 32 -11.24 9.10 3.33
CA GLY A 32 -10.01 9.41 4.04
C GLY A 32 -9.67 10.90 3.99
N PRO A 33 -10.24 11.73 4.89
CA PRO A 33 -10.01 13.16 4.91
C PRO A 33 -8.63 13.58 5.46
N ASP A 34 -7.95 12.69 6.19
CA ASP A 34 -6.77 13.04 7.00
C ASP A 34 -5.46 12.96 6.22
N GLY A 35 -5.41 12.18 5.14
CA GLY A 35 -4.21 12.02 4.33
C GLY A 35 -4.48 11.59 2.90
N SER A 36 -3.54 11.89 2.02
CA SER A 36 -3.54 11.41 0.63
C SER A 36 -2.14 11.09 0.17
N GLY A 37 -2.04 10.10 -0.70
CA GLY A 37 -0.82 9.79 -1.42
C GLY A 37 -1.13 9.23 -2.79
N ILE A 38 -0.22 9.45 -3.72
CA ILE A 38 -0.24 8.89 -5.05
C ILE A 38 1.13 8.30 -5.37
N TRP A 39 1.15 7.27 -6.20
CA TRP A 39 2.37 6.67 -6.70
C TRP A 39 2.17 6.34 -8.17
N LEU A 40 3.16 6.69 -9.01
CA LEU A 40 3.11 6.44 -10.44
C LEU A 40 4.34 5.66 -10.90
N SER A 41 4.13 4.84 -11.91
CA SER A 41 5.15 4.14 -12.69
C SER A 41 4.66 4.02 -14.13
N LYS A 42 5.52 3.49 -15.00
CA LYS A 42 5.19 3.31 -16.42
C LYS A 42 3.87 2.54 -16.64
N HIS A 43 3.59 1.52 -15.83
CA HIS A 43 2.46 0.62 -16.07
C HIS A 43 1.40 0.62 -14.97
N CYS A 44 1.60 1.38 -13.89
CA CYS A 44 0.71 1.40 -12.75
C CYS A 44 0.70 2.77 -12.08
N ALA A 45 -0.49 3.29 -11.80
CA ALA A 45 -0.73 4.45 -10.96
C ALA A 45 -1.66 4.05 -9.81
N LEU A 46 -1.31 4.45 -8.59
CA LEU A 46 -2.01 4.12 -7.36
C LEU A 46 -2.35 5.40 -6.60
N GLY A 47 -3.53 5.47 -6.01
CA GLY A 47 -3.99 6.58 -5.19
C GLY A 47 -4.65 6.09 -3.90
N HIS A 48 -4.33 6.74 -2.79
CA HIS A 48 -4.84 6.39 -1.48
C HIS A 48 -5.36 7.62 -0.74
N ARG A 49 -6.50 7.46 -0.06
CA ARG A 49 -7.09 8.42 0.88
C ARG A 49 -7.14 7.77 2.26
N ARG A 50 -6.49 8.39 3.23
CA ARG A 50 -6.34 7.83 4.57
C ARG A 50 -7.31 8.47 5.56
N LEU A 51 -8.03 7.64 6.31
CA LEU A 51 -8.61 8.04 7.58
C LEU A 51 -7.65 7.55 8.66
N ILE A 52 -7.04 8.45 9.41
CA ILE A 52 -6.07 8.11 10.44
C ILE A 52 -6.83 7.68 11.69
N VAL A 53 -6.91 6.37 11.91
CA VAL A 53 -7.44 5.78 13.15
C VAL A 53 -6.30 5.36 14.08
N ILE A 54 -5.22 4.79 13.53
CA ILE A 54 -4.03 4.30 14.26
C ILE A 54 -2.75 4.74 13.52
N ASP A 55 -1.70 5.08 14.27
CA ASP A 55 -0.32 5.39 13.84
C ASP A 55 -0.20 6.44 12.70
N PRO A 56 -0.37 7.74 12.99
CA PRO A 56 -0.36 8.80 11.97
C PRO A 56 0.91 8.82 11.11
N GLU A 57 2.08 8.50 11.68
CA GLU A 57 3.37 8.61 10.99
C GLU A 57 3.74 7.33 10.24
N GLY A 58 3.56 6.15 10.83
CA GLY A 58 4.01 4.87 10.25
C GLY A 58 3.10 4.27 9.17
N GLY A 59 1.87 4.76 9.02
CA GLY A 59 0.87 4.21 8.09
C GLY A 59 0.66 4.98 6.79
N SER A 60 1.60 5.83 6.37
CA SER A 60 1.49 6.59 5.13
C SER A 60 1.46 5.66 3.91
N GLN A 61 0.55 5.94 2.97
CA GLN A 61 0.34 5.11 1.79
C GLN A 61 0.14 5.98 0.53
N PRO A 62 0.60 5.56 -0.66
CA PRO A 62 1.16 4.23 -0.99
C PRO A 62 2.46 3.88 -0.24
N MET A 63 2.53 2.67 0.31
CA MET A 63 3.71 2.20 1.03
C MET A 63 4.65 1.50 0.04
N ILE A 64 5.93 1.82 0.11
CA ILE A 64 6.97 1.29 -0.77
C ILE A 64 7.99 0.52 0.08
N LYS A 65 8.29 -0.72 -0.29
CA LYS A 65 9.34 -1.55 0.34
C LYS A 65 10.27 -2.11 -0.72
N LYS A 66 11.57 -1.94 -0.52
CA LYS A 66 12.61 -2.51 -1.38
C LYS A 66 12.99 -3.90 -0.86
N TYR A 67 13.05 -4.88 -1.73
CA TYR A 67 13.55 -6.22 -1.43
C TYR A 67 14.39 -6.73 -2.60
N GLY A 68 15.67 -7.03 -2.33
CA GLY A 68 16.67 -7.22 -3.37
C GLY A 68 16.77 -5.97 -4.28
N GLU A 69 16.62 -6.18 -5.59
CA GLU A 69 16.67 -5.12 -6.59
C GLU A 69 15.29 -4.55 -6.96
N LYS A 70 14.21 -5.06 -6.35
CA LYS A 70 12.83 -4.70 -6.71
C LYS A 70 12.20 -3.79 -5.67
N ASN A 71 11.35 -2.88 -6.14
CA ASN A 71 10.43 -2.11 -5.31
C ASN A 71 9.05 -2.77 -5.35
N PHE A 72 8.46 -2.95 -4.18
CA PHE A 72 7.10 -3.41 -3.98
C PHE A 72 6.26 -2.26 -3.43
N VAL A 73 5.08 -2.06 -3.98
CA VAL A 73 4.22 -0.92 -3.64
C VAL A 73 2.81 -1.41 -3.34
N ILE A 74 2.21 -0.90 -2.27
CA ILE A 74 0.86 -1.27 -1.85
C ILE A 74 0.04 -0.03 -1.47
N ILE A 75 -1.25 -0.12 -1.78
CA ILE A 75 -2.32 0.65 -1.14
C ILE A 75 -3.31 -0.36 -0.56
N HIS A 76 -3.78 -0.10 0.66
CA HIS A 76 -4.60 -1.00 1.43
C HIS A 76 -5.66 -0.20 2.20
N ASN A 77 -6.90 -0.66 2.13
CA ASN A 77 -7.99 -0.18 2.96
C ASN A 77 -8.63 -1.37 3.67
N GLY A 78 -8.29 -1.54 4.94
CA GLY A 78 -8.75 -2.65 5.77
C GLY A 78 -7.99 -2.66 7.09
N GLU A 79 -8.20 -3.73 7.86
CA GLU A 79 -7.51 -4.02 9.12
C GLU A 79 -7.08 -5.49 9.08
N LEU A 80 -5.85 -5.78 9.49
CA LEU A 80 -5.35 -7.16 9.61
C LEU A 80 -5.48 -7.65 11.05
N TYR A 81 -6.47 -8.50 11.33
CA TYR A 81 -6.74 -8.94 12.72
C TYR A 81 -5.72 -9.94 13.28
N ASN A 82 -5.08 -10.74 12.43
CA ASN A 82 -4.03 -11.70 12.81
C ASN A 82 -2.61 -11.12 12.67
N MET A 83 -2.48 -9.80 12.85
CA MET A 83 -1.22 -9.06 12.63
C MET A 83 -0.04 -9.61 13.42
N ASP A 84 -0.23 -9.91 14.72
CA ASP A 84 0.87 -10.35 15.59
C ASP A 84 1.37 -11.75 15.23
N GLU A 85 0.46 -12.67 14.90
CA GLU A 85 0.80 -14.03 14.45
C GLU A 85 1.63 -13.97 13.17
N LEU A 86 1.13 -13.25 12.15
CA LEU A 86 1.78 -13.16 10.85
C LEU A 86 3.11 -12.42 10.93
N LYS A 87 3.20 -11.38 11.78
CA LYS A 87 4.45 -10.68 12.04
C LYS A 87 5.51 -11.61 12.64
N ASN A 88 5.13 -12.45 13.60
CA ASN A 88 6.05 -13.39 14.23
C ASN A 88 6.53 -14.47 13.25
N GLU A 89 5.64 -14.98 12.40
CA GLU A 89 6.00 -15.90 11.32
C GLU A 89 7.03 -15.26 10.37
N LEU A 90 6.78 -14.05 9.90
CA LEU A 90 7.71 -13.33 9.02
C LEU A 90 9.03 -13.00 9.71
N ILE A 91 9.04 -12.65 11.00
CA ILE A 91 10.29 -12.45 11.77
C ILE A 91 11.09 -13.76 11.81
N SER A 92 10.43 -14.91 11.99
CA SER A 92 11.09 -16.22 11.99
C SER A 92 11.72 -16.58 10.64
N LEU A 93 11.19 -16.01 9.55
CA LEU A 93 11.72 -16.12 8.19
C LEU A 93 12.80 -15.08 7.88
N GLY A 94 13.15 -14.21 8.83
CA GLY A 94 14.25 -13.25 8.72
C GLY A 94 13.85 -11.82 8.32
N TYR A 95 12.55 -11.49 8.32
CA TYR A 95 12.10 -10.14 8.00
C TYR A 95 12.18 -9.18 9.20
N THR A 96 12.40 -7.91 8.89
CA THR A 96 12.34 -6.80 9.85
C THR A 96 11.23 -5.82 9.47
N PHE A 97 10.72 -5.11 10.49
CA PHE A 97 9.61 -4.17 10.37
C PHE A 97 9.99 -2.81 10.95
N ASN A 98 9.70 -1.75 10.20
CA ASN A 98 10.00 -0.38 10.61
C ASN A 98 8.78 0.34 11.19
N THR A 99 7.59 -0.21 10.99
CA THR A 99 6.32 0.41 11.38
C THR A 99 5.48 -0.54 12.22
N ARG A 100 4.40 -0.01 12.81
CA ARG A 100 3.32 -0.80 13.41
C ARG A 100 2.10 -0.90 12.47
N SER A 101 2.27 -0.59 11.19
CA SER A 101 1.19 -0.67 10.21
C SER A 101 1.01 -2.11 9.75
N ASP A 102 -0.23 -2.58 9.80
CA ASP A 102 -0.67 -3.82 9.15
C ASP A 102 -0.27 -3.89 7.67
N THR A 103 -0.26 -2.75 6.98
CA THR A 103 0.08 -2.63 5.57
C THR A 103 1.52 -3.07 5.29
N GLU A 104 2.46 -2.84 6.21
CA GLU A 104 3.83 -3.33 6.07
C GLU A 104 3.88 -4.86 6.16
N ILE A 105 3.06 -5.45 7.02
CA ILE A 105 2.96 -6.90 7.18
C ILE A 105 2.34 -7.53 5.94
N ILE A 106 1.28 -6.96 5.40
CA ILE A 106 0.65 -7.43 4.15
C ILE A 106 1.66 -7.36 2.99
N LEU A 107 2.36 -6.23 2.85
CA LEU A 107 3.37 -6.08 1.80
C LEU A 107 4.51 -7.10 1.93
N THR A 108 4.97 -7.32 3.16
CA THR A 108 6.04 -8.29 3.45
C THR A 108 5.57 -9.73 3.21
N SER A 109 4.30 -10.03 3.51
CA SER A 109 3.68 -11.33 3.21
C SER A 109 3.65 -11.61 1.71
N TYR A 110 3.33 -10.59 0.90
CA TYR A 110 3.38 -10.72 -0.56
C TYR A 110 4.82 -10.87 -1.08
N ILE A 111 5.81 -10.22 -0.46
CA ILE A 111 7.22 -10.40 -0.81
C ILE A 111 7.67 -11.85 -0.58
N GLU A 112 7.27 -12.44 0.54
CA GLU A 112 7.65 -13.80 0.92
C GLU A 112 6.87 -14.87 0.13
N TRP A 113 5.55 -14.80 0.13
CA TRP A 113 4.68 -15.87 -0.39
C TRP A 113 4.01 -15.54 -1.72
N GLY A 114 4.21 -14.33 -2.26
CA GLY A 114 3.55 -13.90 -3.48
C GLY A 114 2.02 -13.98 -3.37
N PRO A 115 1.31 -14.38 -4.44
CA PRO A 115 -0.15 -14.53 -4.43
C PRO A 115 -0.70 -15.50 -3.38
N LEU A 116 0.12 -16.40 -2.84
CA LEU A 116 -0.30 -17.39 -1.83
C LEU A 116 -0.41 -16.79 -0.41
N CYS A 117 -0.11 -15.49 -0.24
CA CYS A 117 -0.26 -14.80 1.03
C CYS A 117 -1.73 -14.54 1.42
N VAL A 118 -2.69 -14.76 0.51
CA VAL A 118 -4.13 -14.63 0.77
C VAL A 118 -4.71 -16.04 0.96
N LYS A 119 -5.01 -16.40 2.20
CA LYS A 119 -5.61 -17.69 2.58
C LYS A 119 -6.88 -17.48 3.38
#